data_AF-A0A836QSN8-F1
#
_entry.id   AF-A0A836QSN8-F1
#
_cell.length_a   1.000
_cell.length_b   1.000
_cell.length_c   1.000
_cell.angle_alpha   90.00
_cell.angle_beta   90.00
_cell.angle_gamma   90.00
#
_symmetry.space_group_name_H-M   'P 1'
#
loop_
_entity.id
_entity.type
_entity.pdbx_description
1 polymer ?
#
loop_
_entity_poly.entity_id
_entity_poly.type
_entity_poly.pdbx_seq_one_letter_code
_entity_poly.pdbx_strand_id
1 'polypeptide(L)'
;RPGATLGDIGYAIQNFAEKQRCSVVRDFCGHGIGKIFHDSPSILHYGKPGTGIKLREGMFFTIEPMINLGRFEVKILNDGWTAVTKDRSLSAQFEHTIGVTSNGCEIFTSSPNGLDRPPYG
;
A
#
# COMPACT_ATOMS: atom_id res chain seq x y z
N ARG A 1 -11.57 -4.70 6.92
CA ARG A 1 -12.54 -5.44 7.78
C ARG A 1 -12.64 -6.89 7.32
N PRO A 2 -12.99 -7.84 8.22
CA PRO A 2 -13.17 -9.23 7.87
C PRO A 2 -14.14 -9.44 6.70
N GLY A 3 -13.86 -10.45 5.86
CA GLY A 3 -14.69 -10.81 4.72
C GLY A 3 -14.39 -10.06 3.42
N ALA A 4 -13.78 -8.87 3.48
CA ALA A 4 -13.15 -8.24 2.32
C ALA A 4 -11.91 -9.03 1.86
N THR A 5 -11.37 -8.70 0.70
CA THR A 5 -10.23 -9.39 0.08
C THR A 5 -9.04 -8.45 -0.13
N LEU A 6 -7.84 -9.01 -0.28
CA LEU A 6 -6.65 -8.21 -0.65
C LEU A 6 -6.83 -7.48 -1.98
N GLY A 7 -7.56 -8.07 -2.94
CA GLY A 7 -7.88 -7.43 -4.21
C GLY A 7 -8.79 -6.20 -4.04
N ASP A 8 -9.61 -6.14 -2.99
CA ASP A 8 -10.42 -4.96 -2.68
C ASP A 8 -9.55 -3.78 -2.24
N ILE A 9 -8.45 -4.04 -1.50
CA ILE A 9 -7.47 -3.02 -1.10
C ILE A 9 -6.82 -2.43 -2.34
N GLY A 10 -6.26 -3.30 -3.19
CA GLY A 10 -5.61 -2.87 -4.43
C GLY A 10 -6.56 -2.14 -5.37
N TYR A 11 -7.80 -2.62 -5.52
CA TYR A 11 -8.81 -1.95 -6.33
C TYR A 11 -9.15 -0.54 -5.80
N ALA A 12 -9.31 -0.39 -4.48
CA ALA A 12 -9.64 0.90 -3.88
C ALA A 12 -8.54 1.95 -4.13
N ILE A 13 -7.27 1.56 -3.95
CA ILE A 13 -6.11 2.42 -4.20
C ILE A 13 -6.01 2.77 -5.69
N GLN A 14 -6.00 1.77 -6.55
CA GLN A 14 -5.85 1.95 -8.00
C GLN A 14 -6.96 2.82 -8.60
N ASN A 15 -8.22 2.52 -8.28
CA ASN A 15 -9.37 3.29 -8.78
C ASN A 15 -9.33 4.76 -8.32
N PHE A 16 -8.80 5.05 -7.14
CA PHE A 16 -8.62 6.43 -6.69
C PHE A 16 -7.47 7.12 -7.43
N ALA A 17 -6.29 6.52 -7.46
CA ALA A 17 -5.09 7.09 -8.06
C ALA A 17 -5.26 7.36 -9.57
N GLU A 18 -5.81 6.40 -10.31
CA GLU A 18 -6.01 6.51 -11.77
C GLU A 18 -6.99 7.65 -12.13
N LYS A 19 -8.02 7.89 -11.29
CA LYS A 19 -8.93 9.04 -11.46
C LYS A 19 -8.24 10.39 -11.25
N GLN A 20 -7.16 10.43 -10.47
CA GLN A 20 -6.32 11.61 -10.30
C GLN A 20 -5.24 11.73 -11.38
N ARG A 21 -5.32 10.93 -12.46
CA ARG A 21 -4.30 10.85 -13.53
C ARG A 21 -2.91 10.47 -13.01
N CYS A 22 -2.87 9.71 -11.92
CA CYS A 22 -1.66 9.12 -11.38
C CYS A 22 -1.64 7.62 -11.69
N SER A 23 -0.50 6.97 -11.51
CA SER A 23 -0.35 5.52 -11.65
C SER A 23 0.17 4.88 -10.36
N VAL A 24 -0.12 3.59 -10.18
CA VAL A 24 0.30 2.82 -9.00
C VAL A 24 1.48 1.93 -9.35
N VAL A 25 2.59 2.06 -8.63
CA VAL A 25 3.78 1.20 -8.80
C VAL A 25 3.39 -0.27 -8.58
N ARG A 26 3.94 -1.17 -9.41
CA ARG A 26 3.57 -2.59 -9.41
C ARG A 26 4.65 -3.55 -8.91
N ASP A 27 5.88 -3.08 -8.84
CA ASP A 27 7.07 -3.85 -8.48
C ASP A 27 7.21 -4.04 -6.96
N PHE A 28 6.52 -3.23 -6.16
CA PHE A 28 6.53 -3.28 -4.71
C PHE A 28 5.11 -3.39 -4.14
N CYS A 29 5.00 -3.97 -2.96
CA CYS A 29 3.73 -4.23 -2.29
C CYS A 29 3.90 -4.05 -0.78
N GLY A 30 2.79 -3.86 -0.07
CA GLY A 30 2.78 -4.06 1.37
C GLY A 30 3.02 -5.52 1.73
N HIS A 31 3.15 -5.79 3.01
CA HIS A 31 3.53 -7.11 3.50
C HIS A 31 2.91 -7.42 4.85
N GLY A 32 2.79 -8.71 5.18
CA GLY A 32 2.58 -9.13 6.55
C GLY A 32 3.75 -8.68 7.42
N ILE A 33 3.47 -8.32 8.66
CA ILE A 33 4.49 -7.87 9.61
C ILE A 33 4.21 -8.43 11.00
N GLY A 34 5.23 -8.56 11.83
CA GLY A 34 5.11 -9.00 13.21
C GLY A 34 6.47 -9.36 13.78
N LYS A 35 6.68 -10.64 14.12
CA LYS A 35 8.00 -11.14 14.53
C LYS A 35 9.00 -11.19 13.36
N ILE A 36 8.49 -11.25 12.14
CA ILE A 36 9.24 -11.20 10.89
C ILE A 36 8.98 -9.84 10.25
N PHE A 37 10.02 -9.20 9.73
CA PHE A 37 9.91 -7.84 9.19
C PHE A 37 9.02 -7.81 7.94
N HIS A 38 9.34 -8.62 6.92
CA HIS A 38 8.49 -8.81 5.74
C HIS A 38 8.02 -10.26 5.68
N ASP A 39 6.73 -10.49 5.87
CA ASP A 39 6.10 -11.80 5.85
C ASP A 39 4.89 -11.83 4.90
N SER A 40 4.30 -13.00 4.73
CA SER A 40 3.04 -13.15 4.02
C SER A 40 1.88 -12.47 4.76
N PRO A 41 0.88 -11.95 4.04
CA PRO A 41 0.75 -11.95 2.58
C PRO A 41 1.35 -10.69 1.93
N SER A 42 1.69 -10.78 0.65
CA SER A 42 1.94 -9.61 -0.20
C SER A 42 0.65 -8.83 -0.44
N ILE A 43 0.66 -7.54 -0.12
CA ILE A 43 -0.49 -6.63 -0.23
C ILE A 43 -0.33 -5.76 -1.48
N LEU A 44 -0.90 -6.21 -2.61
CA LEU A 44 -0.82 -5.45 -3.85
C LEU A 44 -1.66 -4.17 -3.79
N HIS A 45 -1.10 -3.07 -4.30
CA HIS A 45 -1.77 -1.76 -4.35
C HIS A 45 -2.62 -1.55 -5.62
N TYR A 46 -2.79 -2.61 -6.40
CA TYR A 46 -3.63 -2.68 -7.60
C TYR A 46 -4.37 -4.02 -7.60
N GLY A 47 -5.54 -4.10 -8.22
CA GLY A 47 -6.32 -5.34 -8.14
C GLY A 47 -7.74 -5.26 -8.65
N LYS A 48 -8.45 -6.38 -8.49
CA LYS A 48 -9.86 -6.53 -8.84
C LYS A 48 -10.68 -6.82 -7.57
N PRO A 49 -11.89 -6.26 -7.43
CA PRO A 49 -12.75 -6.53 -6.29
C PRO A 49 -13.00 -8.03 -6.08
N GLY A 50 -13.03 -8.47 -4.83
CA GLY A 50 -13.33 -9.84 -4.43
C GLY A 50 -12.25 -10.88 -4.78
N THR A 51 -11.05 -10.46 -5.17
CA THR A 51 -9.95 -11.38 -5.54
C THR A 51 -8.86 -11.47 -4.47
N GLY A 52 -8.14 -12.59 -4.42
CA GLY A 52 -7.06 -12.81 -3.45
C GLY A 52 -7.54 -13.30 -2.08
N ILE A 53 -6.67 -13.20 -1.08
CA ILE A 53 -6.92 -13.72 0.27
C ILE A 53 -8.02 -12.91 0.95
N LYS A 54 -8.97 -13.59 1.59
CA LYS A 54 -9.98 -12.96 2.45
C LYS A 54 -9.32 -12.48 3.74
N LEU A 55 -9.58 -11.22 4.10
CA LEU A 55 -9.20 -10.64 5.37
C LEU A 55 -9.91 -11.36 6.52
N ARG A 56 -9.13 -11.73 7.54
CA ARG A 56 -9.58 -12.41 8.75
C ARG A 56 -9.08 -11.64 9.97
N GLU A 57 -9.84 -11.68 11.04
CA GLU A 57 -9.40 -11.14 12.33
C GLU A 57 -8.03 -11.71 12.73
N GLY A 58 -7.18 -10.85 13.29
CA GLY A 58 -5.80 -11.18 13.68
C GLY A 58 -4.76 -11.03 12.56
N MET A 59 -5.17 -10.78 11.31
CA MET A 59 -4.21 -10.43 10.26
C MET A 59 -3.57 -9.07 10.55
N PHE A 60 -2.26 -8.98 10.36
CA PHE A 60 -1.45 -7.80 10.65
C PHE A 60 -0.48 -7.54 9.49
N PHE A 61 -0.63 -6.39 8.82
CA PHE A 61 0.09 -6.11 7.57
C PHE A 61 0.19 -4.60 7.29
N THR A 62 1.06 -4.24 6.35
CA THR A 62 1.23 -2.87 5.87
C THR A 62 0.37 -2.58 4.65
N ILE A 63 -0.11 -1.34 4.53
CA ILE A 63 -0.59 -0.78 3.26
C ILE A 63 0.29 0.43 2.98
N GLU A 64 1.05 0.38 1.89
CA GLU A 64 2.16 1.31 1.62
C GLU A 64 2.23 1.77 0.14
N PRO A 65 1.12 2.26 -0.45
CA PRO A 65 1.05 2.54 -1.88
C PRO A 65 2.04 3.61 -2.32
N MET A 66 2.80 3.29 -3.37
CA MET A 66 3.62 4.24 -4.12
C MET A 66 2.87 4.69 -5.37
N ILE A 67 2.67 5.99 -5.48
CA ILE A 67 1.87 6.64 -6.53
C ILE A 67 2.77 7.56 -7.37
N ASN A 68 2.83 7.32 -8.67
CA ASN A 68 3.60 8.13 -9.62
C ASN A 68 2.68 9.12 -10.35
N LEU A 69 3.19 10.32 -10.63
CA LEU A 69 2.50 11.27 -11.53
C LEU A 69 2.53 10.81 -13.00
N GLY A 70 3.56 10.06 -13.38
CA GLY A 70 3.73 9.51 -14.71
C GLY A 70 3.28 8.06 -14.80
N ARG A 71 4.07 7.22 -15.47
CA ARG A 71 3.79 5.79 -15.64
C ARG A 71 4.20 4.97 -14.41
N PHE A 72 3.69 3.75 -14.30
CA PHE A 72 3.86 2.93 -13.10
C PHE A 72 5.26 2.30 -13.00
N GLU A 73 5.98 2.20 -14.12
CA GLU A 73 7.23 1.49 -14.19
C GLU A 73 8.34 2.18 -13.38
N VAL A 74 9.06 1.39 -12.60
CA VAL A 74 10.26 1.81 -11.87
C VAL A 74 11.50 1.09 -12.39
N LYS A 75 12.67 1.60 -12.01
CA LYS A 75 13.96 0.90 -12.17
C LYS A 75 14.76 1.01 -10.88
N ILE A 76 15.52 -0.02 -10.57
CA ILE A 76 16.52 0.01 -9.51
C ILE A 76 17.81 0.59 -10.08
N LEU A 77 18.43 1.51 -9.37
CA LEU A 77 19.72 2.09 -9.75
C LEU A 77 20.86 1.09 -9.51
N ASN A 78 22.06 1.44 -9.98
CA ASN A 78 23.24 0.58 -9.88
C ASN A 78 23.68 0.31 -8.42
N ASP A 79 23.15 1.06 -7.46
CA ASP A 79 23.35 0.78 -6.03
C ASP A 79 22.58 -0.45 -5.53
N GLY A 80 21.68 -1.01 -6.35
CA GLY A 80 20.89 -2.19 -6.01
C GLY A 80 19.68 -1.92 -5.11
N TRP A 81 19.40 -0.67 -4.77
CA TRP A 81 18.37 -0.30 -3.78
C TRP A 81 17.46 0.83 -4.24
N THR A 82 18.02 1.91 -4.78
CA THR A 82 17.25 3.11 -5.06
C THR A 82 16.29 2.85 -6.22
N ALA A 83 15.00 2.85 -5.92
CA ALA A 83 13.95 2.76 -6.93
C ALA A 83 13.58 4.16 -7.43
N VAL A 84 13.63 4.36 -8.75
CA VAL A 84 13.20 5.60 -9.40
C VAL A 84 12.18 5.31 -10.49
N THR A 85 11.27 6.26 -10.74
CA THR A 85 10.34 6.19 -11.89
C THR A 85 11.14 6.12 -13.20
N LYS A 86 10.74 5.27 -14.14
CA LYS A 86 11.45 5.13 -15.43
C LYS A 86 11.38 6.42 -16.25
N ASP A 87 10.30 7.17 -16.14
CA ASP A 87 10.07 8.44 -16.83
C ASP A 87 10.56 9.67 -16.05
N ARG A 88 11.14 9.49 -14.86
CA ARG A 88 11.66 10.53 -13.96
C ARG A 88 10.59 11.49 -13.42
N SER A 89 9.31 11.15 -13.53
CA SER A 89 8.23 11.87 -12.85
C SER A 89 8.31 11.70 -11.33
N LEU A 90 7.63 12.58 -10.58
CA LEU A 90 7.56 12.48 -9.13
C LEU A 90 6.75 11.24 -8.69
N SER A 91 7.15 10.72 -7.53
CA SER A 91 6.46 9.64 -6.83
C SER A 91 6.25 10.04 -5.38
N ALA A 92 5.18 9.56 -4.77
CA ALA A 92 4.85 9.77 -3.36
C ALA A 92 4.36 8.46 -2.72
N GLN A 93 4.61 8.31 -1.42
CA GLN A 93 4.20 7.14 -0.65
C GLN A 93 3.73 7.58 0.74
N PHE A 94 2.76 6.84 1.28
CA PHE A 94 2.38 6.84 2.70
C PHE A 94 2.20 5.39 3.14
N GLU A 95 2.46 5.11 4.41
CA GLU A 95 2.37 3.76 4.97
C GLU A 95 1.72 3.74 6.35
N HIS A 96 0.90 2.72 6.57
CA HIS A 96 0.48 2.33 7.91
C HIS A 96 0.53 0.82 8.10
N THR A 97 0.81 0.41 9.35
CA THR A 97 0.58 -0.94 9.83
C THR A 97 -0.84 -1.09 10.38
N ILE A 98 -1.55 -2.11 9.91
CA ILE A 98 -2.97 -2.32 10.16
C ILE A 98 -3.20 -3.71 10.74
N GLY A 99 -3.99 -3.77 11.82
CA GLY A 99 -4.54 -5.02 12.37
C GLY A 99 -6.01 -5.18 12.01
N VAL A 100 -6.40 -6.34 11.48
CA VAL A 100 -7.81 -6.67 11.23
C VAL A 100 -8.47 -7.13 12.53
N THR A 101 -9.55 -6.46 12.94
CA THR A 101 -10.34 -6.79 14.13
C THR A 101 -11.64 -7.51 13.73
N SER A 102 -12.36 -8.11 14.70
CA SER A 102 -13.65 -8.79 14.46
C SER A 102 -14.69 -7.98 13.68
N ASN A 103 -14.69 -6.65 13.82
CA ASN A 103 -15.67 -5.75 13.21
C ASN A 103 -15.06 -4.71 12.24
N GLY A 104 -13.75 -4.69 12.04
CA GLY A 104 -13.09 -3.59 11.35
C GLY A 104 -11.59 -3.78 11.14
N CYS A 105 -10.85 -2.72 11.43
CA CYS A 105 -9.40 -2.71 11.52
C CYS A 105 -8.94 -1.59 12.46
N GLU A 106 -7.75 -1.72 13.00
CA GLU A 106 -7.05 -0.73 13.81
C GLU A 106 -5.76 -0.32 13.12
N ILE A 107 -5.42 0.97 13.21
CA ILE A 107 -4.19 1.55 12.66
C ILE A 107 -3.19 1.71 13.81
N PHE A 108 -2.07 1.01 13.74
CA PHE A 108 -1.08 0.94 14.83
C PHE A 108 -0.01 2.03 14.76
N THR A 109 0.05 2.73 13.65
CA THR A 109 1.10 3.71 13.32
C THR A 109 0.54 5.10 13.05
N SER A 110 -0.65 5.40 13.58
CA SER A 110 -1.22 6.75 13.53
C SER A 110 -0.31 7.72 14.29
N SER A 111 -0.15 8.93 13.75
CA SER A 111 0.65 9.95 14.42
C SER A 111 -0.06 10.43 15.71
N PRO A 112 0.59 10.43 16.89
CA PRO A 112 0.02 11.02 18.10
C PRO A 112 -0.34 12.52 17.95
N ASN A 113 0.34 13.22 17.03
CA ASN A 113 0.10 14.62 16.70
C ASN A 113 -0.88 14.82 15.52
N GLY A 114 -1.54 13.77 15.01
CA GLY A 114 -2.49 13.86 13.89
C GLY A 114 -1.89 14.18 12.51
N LEU A 115 -0.59 13.89 12.29
CA LEU A 115 0.15 14.19 11.06
C LEU A 115 -0.03 13.08 10.00
N ASP A 116 -1.28 12.80 9.61
CA ASP A 116 -1.62 11.67 8.73
C ASP A 116 -1.73 12.05 7.23
N ARG A 117 -1.46 13.32 6.87
CA ARG A 117 -1.45 13.81 5.47
C ARG A 117 -0.50 15.00 5.28
N PRO A 118 0.10 15.20 4.10
CA PRO A 118 0.87 16.40 3.79
C PRO A 118 -0.08 17.57 3.49
N PRO A 119 0.32 18.85 3.71
CA PRO A 119 1.63 19.36 4.12
C PRO A 119 1.58 19.82 5.58
N TYR A 120 1.73 18.90 6.53
CA TYR A 120 1.82 19.12 7.99
C TYR A 120 1.30 20.48 8.49
N GLY A 121 -0.03 20.61 8.54
CA GLY A 121 -0.80 21.70 9.15
C GLY A 121 -2.11 21.16 9.71
#